data_AF-A0A7K0P0T0-F1
#
_entry.id   AF-A0A7K0P0T0-F1
#
_cell.length_a   1.000
_cell.length_b   1.000
_cell.length_c   1.000
_cell.angle_alpha   90.00
_cell.angle_beta   90.00
_cell.angle_gamma   90.00
#
_symmetry.space_group_name_H-M   'P 1'
#
loop_
_entity.id
_entity.type
_entity.pdbx_description
1 polymer ?
#
loop_
_entity_poly.entity_id
_entity_poly.type
_entity_poly.pdbx_seq_one_letter_code
_entity_poly.pdbx_strand_id
1 'polypeptide(L)'
;MRGNSLYRFTNAAVLSVSAVDAPIVVTSDEIDQQLAPIYERLGMRPGMLENVAGVKERRWWPVETSFQDAAALAGEKALAESGVPRDRIGMLVNTSVSRAHLEPSASVA
;
A
#
# COMPACT_ATOMS: atom_id res chain seq x y z
N MET A 1 23.68 26.49 25.44
CA MET A 1 22.41 26.33 24.70
C MET A 1 22.53 25.09 23.83
N ARG A 2 21.77 24.01 24.11
CA ARG A 2 21.67 22.84 23.21
C ARG A 2 20.55 23.13 22.21
N GLY A 3 20.91 23.53 20.99
CA GLY A 3 19.96 23.77 19.91
C GLY A 3 19.52 22.45 19.29
N ASN A 4 18.22 22.30 19.05
CA ASN A 4 17.65 21.18 18.30
C ASN A 4 18.33 21.05 16.92
N SER A 5 18.75 19.84 16.55
CA SER A 5 19.32 19.50 15.24
C SER A 5 18.23 19.46 14.14
N LEU A 6 17.42 20.51 14.03
CA LEU A 6 16.40 20.59 12.99
C LEU A 6 17.07 20.98 11.67
N TYR A 7 17.36 19.99 10.84
CA TYR A 7 17.78 20.19 9.46
C TYR A 7 16.54 20.33 8.57
N ARG A 8 16.41 21.45 7.86
CA ARG A 8 15.32 21.72 6.93
C ARG A 8 15.87 21.74 5.51
N PHE A 9 15.34 20.90 4.64
CA PHE A 9 15.68 20.95 3.21
C PHE A 9 15.11 22.22 2.58
N THR A 10 15.95 22.94 1.83
CA THR A 10 15.59 24.20 1.16
C THR A 10 15.43 24.07 -0.36
N ASN A 11 15.88 22.96 -0.95
CA ASN A 11 15.81 22.69 -2.39
C ASN A 11 15.26 21.28 -2.68
N ALA A 12 14.20 20.91 -1.96
CA ALA A 12 13.47 19.67 -2.17
C ALA A 12 11.97 19.99 -2.16
N ALA A 13 11.25 19.45 -3.14
CA ALA A 13 9.82 19.64 -3.29
C ALA A 13 9.15 18.32 -3.64
N VAL A 14 7.89 18.16 -3.22
CA VAL A 14 7.03 17.07 -3.65
C VAL A 14 6.28 17.55 -4.89
N LEU A 15 6.58 16.94 -6.05
CA LEU A 15 5.97 17.33 -7.32
C LEU A 15 4.62 16.65 -7.56
N SER A 16 4.46 15.41 -7.09
CA SER A 16 3.19 14.68 -7.14
C SER A 16 3.11 13.68 -5.97
N VAL A 17 1.89 13.36 -5.59
CA VAL A 17 1.55 12.25 -4.69
C VAL A 17 0.37 11.54 -5.30
N SER A 18 0.56 10.26 -5.64
CA SER A 18 -0.46 9.49 -6.33
C SER A 18 -0.66 8.16 -5.64
N ALA A 19 -1.90 7.67 -5.71
CA ALA A 19 -2.30 6.36 -5.22
C ALA A 19 -3.12 5.62 -6.27
N VAL A 20 -3.09 4.30 -6.19
CA VAL A 20 -3.90 3.38 -6.99
C VAL A 20 -4.57 2.41 -6.02
N ASP A 21 -5.88 2.29 -6.16
CA ASP A 21 -6.67 1.36 -5.36
C ASP A 21 -6.72 0.00 -6.04
N ALA A 22 -6.51 -1.06 -5.25
CA ALA A 22 -6.80 -2.41 -5.66
C ALA A 22 -8.30 -2.52 -6.04
N PRO A 23 -8.68 -3.22 -7.12
CA PRO A 23 -10.05 -3.14 -7.64
C PRO A 23 -11.06 -4.00 -6.88
N ILE A 24 -10.62 -5.05 -6.17
CA ILE A 24 -11.53 -6.01 -5.53
C ILE A 24 -11.83 -5.53 -4.11
N VAL A 25 -13.06 -5.10 -3.86
CA VAL A 25 -13.52 -4.78 -2.51
C VAL A 25 -13.81 -6.08 -1.75
N VAL A 26 -13.31 -6.16 -0.52
CA VAL A 26 -13.57 -7.27 0.41
C VAL A 26 -14.06 -6.66 1.72
N THR A 27 -15.34 -6.85 2.00
CA THR A 27 -15.99 -6.32 3.20
C THR A 27 -15.63 -7.14 4.43
N SER A 28 -15.68 -6.52 5.60
CA SER A 28 -15.53 -7.25 6.87
C SER A 28 -16.67 -8.23 7.09
N ASP A 29 -17.89 -7.91 6.63
CA ASP A 29 -19.05 -8.81 6.66
C ASP A 29 -18.81 -10.10 5.86
N GLU A 30 -18.23 -10.03 4.66
CA GLU A 30 -17.88 -11.22 3.86
C GLU A 30 -16.86 -12.10 4.58
N ILE A 31 -15.90 -11.51 5.29
CA ILE A 31 -14.94 -12.26 6.10
C ILE A 31 -15.62 -12.89 7.32
N ASP A 32 -16.49 -12.15 8.00
CA ASP A 32 -17.27 -12.65 9.13
C ASP A 32 -18.15 -13.85 8.71
N GLN A 33 -18.74 -13.81 7.52
CA GLN A 33 -19.50 -14.92 6.94
C GLN A 33 -18.63 -16.15 6.71
N GLN A 34 -17.43 -15.98 6.15
CA GLN A 34 -16.48 -17.09 5.94
C GLN A 34 -16.01 -17.72 7.25
N LEU A 35 -15.89 -16.91 8.32
CA LEU A 35 -15.45 -17.36 9.64
C LEU A 35 -16.59 -17.86 10.54
N ALA A 36 -17.85 -17.78 10.11
CA ALA A 36 -19.02 -18.16 10.90
C ALA A 36 -18.93 -19.56 11.55
N PRO A 37 -18.46 -20.63 10.86
CA PRO A 37 -18.34 -21.95 11.49
C PRO A 37 -17.33 -21.98 12.65
N ILE A 38 -16.29 -21.15 12.57
CA ILE A 38 -15.28 -21.02 13.63
C ILE A 38 -15.82 -20.22 14.80
N TYR A 39 -16.57 -19.14 14.53
CA TYR A 39 -17.20 -18.36 15.59
C TYR A 39 -18.19 -19.17 16.39
N GLU A 40 -19.04 -19.97 15.74
CA GLU A 40 -19.97 -20.86 16.42
C GLU A 40 -19.23 -21.88 17.30
N ARG A 41 -18.22 -22.56 16.73
CA ARG A 41 -17.43 -23.56 17.46
C ARG A 41 -16.72 -22.99 18.70
N LEU A 42 -16.33 -21.72 18.66
CA LEU A 42 -15.59 -21.06 19.75
C LEU A 42 -16.47 -20.18 20.64
N GLY A 43 -17.79 -20.09 20.38
CA GLY A 43 -18.69 -19.20 21.12
C GLY A 43 -18.40 -17.71 20.93
N MET A 44 -17.80 -17.34 19.80
CA MET A 44 -17.45 -15.97 19.44
C MET A 44 -18.56 -15.31 18.63
N ARG A 45 -18.57 -13.97 18.60
CA ARG A 45 -19.50 -13.18 17.79
C ARG A 45 -18.76 -12.54 16.60
N PRO A 46 -19.41 -12.44 15.43
CA PRO A 46 -18.85 -11.70 14.29
C PRO A 46 -18.80 -10.20 14.56
N GLY A 47 -18.16 -9.44 13.65
CA GLY A 47 -18.19 -7.99 13.64
C GLY A 47 -17.04 -7.33 14.39
N MET A 48 -16.04 -8.09 14.85
CA MET A 48 -14.88 -7.50 15.54
C MET A 48 -14.02 -6.64 14.60
N LEU A 49 -13.89 -7.04 13.33
CA LEU A 49 -13.11 -6.29 12.34
C LEU A 49 -13.64 -4.87 12.15
N GLU A 50 -14.96 -4.70 12.06
CA GLU A 50 -15.57 -3.38 11.94
C GLU A 50 -15.73 -2.69 13.30
N ASN A 51 -16.36 -3.34 14.29
CA ASN A 51 -16.76 -2.68 15.53
C ASN A 51 -15.60 -2.36 16.48
N VAL A 52 -14.50 -3.11 16.40
CA VAL A 52 -13.33 -2.90 17.27
C VAL A 52 -12.20 -2.23 16.48
N ALA A 53 -11.83 -2.79 15.33
CA ALA A 53 -10.72 -2.24 14.54
C ALA A 53 -11.12 -1.10 13.61
N GLY A 54 -12.42 -0.84 13.41
CA GLY A 54 -12.91 0.23 12.53
C GLY A 54 -12.76 -0.07 11.03
N VAL A 55 -12.42 -1.31 10.67
CA VAL A 55 -12.17 -1.70 9.28
C VAL A 55 -13.46 -2.23 8.67
N LYS A 56 -14.10 -1.43 7.82
CA LYS A 56 -15.33 -1.83 7.11
C LYS A 56 -15.05 -2.73 5.91
N GLU A 57 -14.01 -2.39 5.17
CA GLU A 57 -13.57 -3.11 3.99
C GLU A 57 -12.05 -2.99 3.81
N ARG A 58 -11.50 -3.89 3.01
CA ARG A 58 -10.16 -3.78 2.43
C ARG A 58 -10.24 -4.02 0.93
N ARG A 59 -9.14 -3.76 0.23
CA ARG A 59 -9.07 -3.99 -1.21
C ARG A 59 -7.96 -4.97 -1.56
N TRP A 60 -8.26 -5.90 -2.46
CA TRP A 60 -7.36 -6.93 -2.94
C TRP A 60 -7.06 -6.73 -4.43
N TRP A 61 -5.84 -7.11 -4.79
CA TRP A 61 -5.43 -7.22 -6.18
C TRP A 61 -5.94 -8.55 -6.76
N PRO A 62 -6.26 -8.61 -8.06
CA PRO A 62 -6.43 -9.88 -8.75
C PRO A 62 -5.21 -10.77 -8.55
N VAL A 63 -5.39 -12.09 -8.55
CA VAL A 63 -4.31 -13.07 -8.33
C VAL A 63 -3.13 -12.84 -9.27
N GLU A 64 -3.40 -12.35 -10.48
CA GLU A 64 -2.39 -12.17 -11.53
C GLU A 64 -1.65 -10.84 -11.43
N THR A 65 -2.03 -9.97 -10.49
CA THR A 65 -1.37 -8.69 -10.25
C THR A 65 -0.39 -8.83 -9.11
N SER A 66 0.89 -8.70 -9.42
CA SER A 66 1.95 -8.68 -8.42
C SER A 66 1.99 -7.34 -7.67
N PHE A 67 2.68 -7.32 -6.53
CA PHE A 67 2.93 -6.04 -5.83
C PHE A 67 3.85 -5.10 -6.65
N GLN A 68 4.70 -5.64 -7.53
CA GLN A 68 5.54 -4.83 -8.44
C GLN A 68 4.67 -4.13 -9.47
N ASP A 69 3.68 -4.82 -10.02
CA ASP A 69 2.70 -4.22 -10.94
C ASP A 69 1.96 -3.07 -10.27
N ALA A 70 1.49 -3.27 -9.03
CA ALA A 70 0.83 -2.23 -8.26
C ALA A 70 1.74 -1.02 -7.98
N ALA A 71 3.01 -1.25 -7.62
CA ALA A 71 3.99 -0.20 -7.41
C ALA A 71 4.31 0.57 -8.70
N ALA A 72 4.47 -0.14 -9.81
CA ALA A 72 4.69 0.43 -11.14
C ALA A 72 3.49 1.31 -11.53
N LEU A 73 2.24 0.82 -11.39
CA LEU A 73 1.04 1.60 -11.68
C LEU A 73 0.98 2.92 -10.89
N ALA A 74 1.31 2.90 -9.60
CA ALA A 74 1.37 4.11 -8.78
C ALA A 74 2.50 5.06 -9.21
N GLY A 75 3.68 4.52 -9.52
CA GLY A 75 4.82 5.29 -10.01
C GLY A 75 4.54 5.95 -11.36
N GLU A 76 3.91 5.23 -12.29
CA GLU A 76 3.48 5.74 -13.59
C GLU A 76 2.53 6.92 -13.45
N LYS A 77 1.50 6.77 -12.61
CA LYS A 77 0.55 7.83 -12.32
C LYS A 77 1.24 9.06 -11.74
N ALA A 78 2.17 8.87 -10.79
CA ALA A 78 2.93 9.97 -10.19
C ALA A 78 3.86 10.68 -11.18
N LEU A 79 4.52 9.95 -12.07
CA LEU A 79 5.34 10.54 -13.13
C LEU A 79 4.48 11.34 -14.12
N ALA A 80 3.35 10.78 -14.55
CA ALA A 80 2.41 11.47 -15.44
C ALA A 80 1.87 12.76 -14.81
N GLU A 81 1.46 12.72 -13.54
CA GLU A 81 0.93 13.90 -12.83
C GLU A 81 1.99 14.96 -12.51
N SER A 82 3.24 14.56 -12.27
CA SER A 82 4.36 15.50 -12.03
C SER A 82 4.89 16.16 -13.30
N GLY A 83 4.66 15.56 -14.47
CA GLY A 83 5.22 16.00 -15.75
C GLY A 83 6.73 15.80 -15.88
N VAL A 84 7.35 15.01 -14.98
CA VAL A 84 8.80 14.73 -15.04
C VAL A 84 9.08 13.62 -16.07
N PRO A 85 9.93 13.87 -17.08
CA PRO A 85 10.36 12.84 -18.02
C PRO A 85 11.10 11.69 -17.31
N ARG A 86 10.89 10.44 -17.76
CA ARG A 86 11.48 9.24 -17.13
C ARG A 86 13.02 9.27 -17.10
N ASP A 87 13.63 9.77 -18.16
CA ASP A 87 15.09 9.91 -18.31
C ASP A 87 15.69 10.95 -17.35
N ARG A 88 14.85 11.74 -16.66
CA ARG A 88 15.26 12.69 -15.62
C ARG A 88 15.24 12.07 -14.21
N ILE A 89 14.80 10.83 -14.06
CA ILE A 89 14.77 10.13 -12.76
C ILE A 89 16.15 9.55 -12.47
N GLY A 90 16.84 10.14 -11.49
CA GLY A 90 18.18 9.70 -11.07
C GLY A 90 18.20 8.65 -9.96
N MET A 91 17.07 8.38 -9.31
CA MET A 91 16.97 7.44 -8.21
C MET A 91 15.53 6.92 -8.07
N LEU A 92 15.40 5.62 -7.80
CA LEU A 92 14.12 4.97 -7.51
C LEU A 92 14.26 4.17 -6.21
N VAL A 93 13.37 4.44 -5.25
CA VAL A 93 13.38 3.80 -3.94
C VAL A 93 12.04 3.11 -3.73
N ASN A 94 12.05 1.77 -3.71
CA ASN A 94 10.91 0.99 -3.31
C ASN A 94 10.88 0.85 -1.78
N THR A 95 9.74 1.19 -1.17
CA THR A 95 9.55 1.20 0.29
C THR A 95 8.46 0.21 0.74
N SER A 96 8.05 -0.72 -0.13
CA SER A 96 7.04 -1.72 0.20
C SER A 96 7.54 -2.73 1.24
N VAL A 97 6.60 -3.21 2.07
CA VAL A 97 6.83 -4.40 2.91
C VAL A 97 6.77 -5.67 2.05
N SER A 98 5.81 -5.74 1.14
CA SER A 98 5.66 -6.83 0.17
C SER A 98 6.92 -6.93 -0.70
N ARG A 99 7.44 -8.15 -0.85
CA ARG A 99 8.61 -8.48 -1.68
C ARG A 99 8.47 -9.90 -2.24
N ALA A 100 8.75 -10.07 -3.53
CA ALA A 100 8.74 -11.40 -4.17
C ALA A 100 9.98 -12.22 -3.78
N HIS A 101 11.12 -11.55 -3.69
CA HIS A 101 12.42 -12.18 -3.43
C HIS A 101 13.20 -11.39 -2.38
N LEU A 102 14.26 -12.00 -1.84
CA LEU A 102 15.26 -11.27 -1.07
C LEU A 102 16.19 -10.48 -2.00
N GLU A 103 16.49 -11.04 -3.17
CA GLU A 103 17.30 -10.44 -4.23
C GLU A 103 16.72 -10.81 -5.61
N PRO A 104 16.84 -9.93 -6.62
CA PRO A 104 17.31 -8.55 -6.52
C PRO A 104 16.31 -7.66 -5.78
N SER A 105 16.68 -6.39 -5.53
CA SER A 105 15.76 -5.45 -4.86
C SER A 105 14.48 -5.27 -5.69
N ALA A 106 13.33 -5.10 -5.05
CA ALA A 106 12.07 -4.83 -5.74
C ALA A 106 12.08 -3.60 -6.67
N SER A 107 13.03 -2.67 -6.47
CA SER A 107 13.24 -1.51 -7.36
C SER A 107 13.81 -1.87 -8.75
N VAL A 108 14.43 -3.04 -8.89
CA VAL A 108 15.14 -3.46 -10.12
C VAL A 108 14.75 -4.85 -10.60
N ALA A 109 13.90 -5.53 -9.81
CA ALA A 109 13.36 -6.85 -10.09
C ALA A 109 12.21 -6.76 -11.09
#